data_AF-A0A534VT31-F1
#
_entry.id   AF-A0A534VT31-F1
#
_cell.length_a   1.000
_cell.length_b   1.000
_cell.length_c   1.000
_cell.angle_alpha   90.00
_cell.angle_beta   90.00
_cell.angle_gamma   90.00
#
_symmetry.space_group_name_H-M   'P 1'
#
loop_
_entity.id
_entity.type
_entity.pdbx_description
1 polymer ?
#
loop_
_entity_poly.entity_id
_entity_poly.type
_entity_poly.pdbx_seq_one_letter_code
_entity_poly.pdbx_strand_id
1 'polypeptide(L)'
;MRSRTAPPSRPPPARKPTLPRGSWARATGGAGRSGGFAPEGRPAASDEGLRLPEAGQGAARARVVAEGARARSRGPRRGRGAADAQGGVGMHVVIGLLGLVAVLAATVTTEGSHTFTGFLHRPALLLLMLAPPFVALTSYRPEELWETGRAVLRAIRRAPSRARAALYEDLSRFAAEHRRGRPAEALAVAESSEHPLFRQLAPLVVRQYAAGEIERTAGAAAYCLSSSLKRSEDVLTSLARVAPAMGLVGTTLGLIGLLRDLSNFTQLGPSMALALLCTLYGLVLANGLYQPLARMVHAHSLTCAEDARLLTRALALLAEGKPVADVRNLFEATAGQAELRIETGGAVG
;
A
#
# COMPACT_ATOMS: atom_id res chain seq x y z
N MET A 1 -65.16 52.89 -16.71
CA MET A 1 -65.89 51.78 -16.05
C MET A 1 -64.91 50.68 -15.70
N ARG A 2 -64.97 50.16 -14.47
CA ARG A 2 -64.10 49.12 -13.92
C ARG A 2 -64.63 47.73 -14.29
N SER A 3 -63.75 46.78 -14.59
CA SER A 3 -63.93 45.38 -14.18
C SER A 3 -62.55 44.70 -14.05
N ARG A 4 -62.21 44.36 -12.80
CA ARG A 4 -61.15 43.43 -12.38
C ARG A 4 -61.81 42.07 -12.19
N THR A 5 -61.07 40.98 -12.49
CA THR A 5 -61.01 39.62 -11.84
C THR A 5 -60.57 38.61 -12.90
N ALA A 6 -59.69 37.62 -12.73
CA ALA A 6 -58.84 37.10 -11.65
C ALA A 6 -57.75 36.18 -12.30
N PRO A 7 -56.59 35.90 -11.66
CA PRO A 7 -55.54 35.03 -12.24
C PRO A 7 -55.75 33.53 -11.91
N PRO A 8 -55.25 32.60 -12.74
CA PRO A 8 -55.38 31.16 -12.49
C PRO A 8 -54.44 30.64 -11.37
N SER A 9 -54.96 29.65 -10.66
CA SER A 9 -54.53 29.04 -9.40
C SER A 9 -53.22 28.23 -9.45
N ARG A 10 -52.44 28.31 -8.37
CA ARG A 10 -51.28 27.45 -8.08
C ARG A 10 -51.68 25.98 -7.85
N PRO A 11 -50.85 24.98 -8.25
CA PRO A 11 -51.09 23.57 -7.94
C PRO A 11 -50.78 23.25 -6.46
N PRO A 12 -51.45 22.23 -5.87
CA PRO A 12 -51.29 21.86 -4.46
C PRO A 12 -49.97 21.11 -4.17
N PRO A 13 -49.44 21.18 -2.93
CA PRO A 13 -48.20 20.50 -2.55
C PRO A 13 -48.42 18.98 -2.37
N ALA A 14 -47.67 18.16 -3.10
CA ALA A 14 -47.66 16.72 -2.93
C ALA A 14 -46.75 16.28 -1.75
N ARG A 15 -47.25 15.28 -1.01
CA ARG A 15 -46.85 14.83 0.33
C ARG A 15 -45.43 14.29 0.44
N LYS A 16 -44.78 14.58 1.58
CA LYS A 16 -43.55 13.92 2.05
C LYS A 16 -43.85 12.46 2.48
N PRO A 17 -43.02 11.47 2.12
CA PRO A 17 -43.15 10.12 2.66
C PRO A 17 -42.64 10.07 4.12
N THR A 18 -43.48 9.48 4.96
CA THR A 18 -43.29 9.23 6.40
C THR A 18 -42.20 8.20 6.66
N LEU A 19 -41.21 8.56 7.47
CA LEU A 19 -40.22 7.62 8.04
C LEU A 19 -40.83 6.87 9.26
N PRO A 20 -40.60 5.56 9.41
CA PRO A 20 -41.05 4.83 10.59
C PRO A 20 -40.19 5.19 11.82
N ARG A 21 -40.89 5.54 12.91
CA ARG A 21 -40.35 5.84 14.24
C ARG A 21 -39.72 4.58 14.85
N GLY A 22 -38.40 4.50 14.87
CA GLY A 22 -37.64 3.63 15.76
C GLY A 22 -37.08 4.42 16.95
N SER A 23 -37.55 4.09 18.15
CA SER A 23 -37.22 4.75 19.42
C SER A 23 -35.76 4.55 19.82
N TRP A 24 -34.98 5.62 19.77
CA TRP A 24 -33.70 5.72 20.48
C TRP A 24 -33.96 6.18 21.92
N ALA A 25 -34.09 5.25 22.85
CA ALA A 25 -34.05 5.54 24.27
C ALA A 25 -32.60 5.43 24.78
N ARG A 26 -32.08 6.55 25.26
CA ARG A 26 -30.88 6.65 26.10
C ARG A 26 -31.25 6.32 27.55
N ALA A 27 -30.47 5.45 28.19
CA ALA A 27 -30.26 5.42 29.65
C ALA A 27 -28.91 4.70 29.88
N THR A 28 -27.79 5.39 30.13
CA THR A 28 -27.28 5.87 31.43
C THR A 28 -27.37 4.85 32.57
N GLY A 29 -26.20 4.30 32.92
CA GLY A 29 -25.69 4.12 34.29
C GLY A 29 -26.39 3.12 35.23
N GLY A 30 -25.61 2.23 35.83
CA GLY A 30 -26.00 1.57 37.09
C GLY A 30 -25.42 0.19 37.30
N ALA A 31 -24.40 0.11 38.16
CA ALA A 31 -23.88 -1.12 38.75
C ALA A 31 -24.92 -1.79 39.68
N GLY A 32 -24.89 -3.12 39.81
CA GLY A 32 -25.68 -3.83 40.83
C GLY A 32 -25.71 -5.34 40.63
N ARG A 33 -25.59 -6.12 41.71
CA ARG A 33 -25.28 -7.56 41.75
C ARG A 33 -26.53 -8.46 41.80
N SER A 34 -26.26 -9.75 41.51
CA SER A 34 -26.75 -10.98 42.17
C SER A 34 -28.16 -11.54 41.96
N GLY A 35 -28.20 -12.88 41.79
CA GLY A 35 -29.35 -13.80 41.88
C GLY A 35 -29.86 -14.20 40.49
N GLY A 36 -29.88 -15.45 40.02
CA GLY A 36 -29.87 -16.75 40.68
C GLY A 36 -31.10 -17.51 40.18
N PHE A 37 -30.95 -18.46 39.24
CA PHE A 37 -31.89 -19.58 39.05
C PHE A 37 -31.23 -20.73 38.27
N ALA A 38 -31.55 -21.95 38.69
CA ALA A 38 -30.85 -23.21 38.51
C ALA A 38 -31.41 -24.04 37.31
N PRO A 39 -30.83 -25.23 36.99
CA PRO A 39 -30.79 -25.82 35.64
C PRO A 39 -31.70 -27.05 35.44
N GLU A 40 -31.85 -27.47 34.17
CA GLU A 40 -32.59 -28.67 33.73
C GLU A 40 -31.92 -29.14 32.42
N GLY A 41 -31.54 -30.38 32.13
CA GLY A 41 -31.47 -31.66 32.83
C GLY A 41 -30.76 -32.64 31.88
N ARG A 42 -29.84 -33.48 32.37
CA ARG A 42 -29.24 -34.62 31.65
C ARG A 42 -29.81 -35.93 32.21
N PRO A 43 -30.05 -36.94 31.38
CA PRO A 43 -29.89 -38.33 31.77
C PRO A 43 -28.84 -39.01 30.87
N ALA A 44 -28.22 -40.14 31.17
CA ALA A 44 -27.86 -40.85 32.39
C ALA A 44 -26.77 -41.83 31.91
N ALA A 45 -25.74 -42.07 32.72
CA ALA A 45 -24.74 -43.10 32.46
C ALA A 45 -25.28 -44.46 32.94
N SER A 46 -24.93 -45.54 32.25
CA SER A 46 -24.90 -46.89 32.83
C SER A 46 -23.67 -47.63 32.33
N ASP A 47 -22.89 -48.08 33.32
CA ASP A 47 -21.65 -48.85 33.30
C ASP A 47 -21.67 -50.12 32.44
N GLU A 48 -20.52 -50.48 31.87
CA GLU A 48 -19.96 -51.82 32.10
C GLU A 48 -18.49 -51.93 31.61
N GLY A 49 -17.62 -52.43 32.48
CA GLY A 49 -16.68 -53.49 32.07
C GLY A 49 -15.29 -53.08 31.58
N LEU A 50 -14.38 -52.93 32.54
CA LEU A 50 -12.92 -52.99 32.43
C LEU A 50 -12.38 -54.14 31.55
N ARG A 51 -11.66 -53.84 30.46
CA ARG A 51 -10.52 -54.64 29.92
C ARG A 51 -9.50 -53.75 29.19
N LEU A 52 -8.31 -53.62 29.75
CA LEU A 52 -7.13 -53.09 29.06
C LEU A 52 -6.56 -54.18 28.14
N PRO A 53 -6.36 -53.93 26.83
CA PRO A 53 -5.49 -54.77 26.00
C PRO A 53 -4.04 -54.34 26.16
N GLU A 54 -3.19 -55.34 26.36
CA GLU A 54 -1.78 -55.23 26.68
C GLU A 54 -0.92 -54.48 25.67
N ALA A 55 0.19 -53.97 26.20
CA ALA A 55 1.30 -53.38 25.49
C ALA A 55 1.91 -54.37 24.49
N GLY A 56 1.80 -54.05 23.20
CA GLY A 56 2.58 -54.74 22.18
C GLY A 56 2.01 -54.60 20.80
N GLN A 57 2.08 -53.41 20.20
CA GLN A 57 2.05 -53.17 18.74
C GLN A 57 1.97 -51.66 18.32
N GLY A 58 2.09 -50.71 19.25
CA GLY A 58 2.09 -49.27 18.93
C GLY A 58 3.41 -48.67 18.43
N ALA A 59 4.54 -49.37 18.62
CA ALA A 59 5.87 -48.80 18.35
C ALA A 59 6.30 -48.84 16.86
N ALA A 60 5.62 -49.61 16.02
CA ALA A 60 6.00 -49.79 14.61
C ALA A 60 5.40 -48.72 13.66
N ARG A 61 4.27 -48.11 14.00
CA ARG A 61 3.65 -47.06 13.17
C ARG A 61 4.20 -45.65 13.43
N ALA A 62 4.81 -45.41 14.59
CA ALA A 62 5.46 -44.13 14.90
C ALA A 62 6.84 -43.96 14.24
N ARG A 63 7.50 -45.06 13.82
CA ARG A 63 8.80 -45.00 13.13
C ARG A 63 8.69 -44.74 11.63
N VAL A 64 7.63 -45.22 10.96
CA VAL A 64 7.48 -45.05 9.50
C VAL A 64 7.15 -43.59 9.11
N VAL A 65 6.51 -42.82 10.00
CA VAL A 65 6.26 -41.39 9.79
C VAL A 65 7.51 -40.53 10.07
N ALA A 66 8.43 -41.01 10.93
CA ALA A 66 9.68 -40.32 11.23
C ALA A 66 10.78 -40.55 10.16
N GLU A 67 10.68 -41.62 9.37
CA GLU A 67 11.67 -41.97 8.33
C GLU A 67 11.35 -41.32 6.97
N GLY A 68 10.07 -41.00 6.70
CA GLY A 68 9.65 -40.22 5.52
C GLY A 68 9.97 -38.72 5.59
N ALA A 69 10.33 -38.19 6.78
CA ALA A 69 10.66 -36.78 6.97
C ALA A 69 12.16 -36.47 6.83
N ARG A 70 13.04 -37.49 6.85
CA ARG A 70 14.51 -37.33 6.75
C ARG A 70 15.08 -37.53 5.34
N ALA A 71 14.27 -37.93 4.36
CA ALA A 71 14.70 -38.19 2.99
C ALA A 71 14.57 -37.00 2.01
N ARG A 72 14.19 -35.80 2.49
CA ARG A 72 14.08 -34.58 1.65
C ARG A 72 15.23 -33.58 1.79
N SER A 73 16.31 -33.90 2.49
CA SER A 73 17.50 -33.06 2.61
C SER A 73 18.57 -33.32 1.53
N ARG A 74 18.17 -33.62 0.30
CA ARG A 74 19.09 -33.58 -0.86
C ARG A 74 18.98 -32.20 -1.48
N GLY A 75 19.94 -31.34 -1.12
CA GLY A 75 20.02 -29.97 -1.60
C GLY A 75 20.11 -29.87 -3.12
N PRO A 76 19.60 -28.79 -3.72
CA PRO A 76 19.82 -28.54 -5.12
C PRO A 76 21.29 -28.16 -5.34
N ARG A 77 21.89 -28.83 -6.31
CA ARG A 77 23.20 -28.53 -6.88
C ARG A 77 23.32 -27.04 -7.16
N ARG A 78 24.49 -26.49 -6.82
CA ARG A 78 25.04 -25.22 -7.32
C ARG A 78 24.80 -25.09 -8.83
N GLY A 79 23.75 -24.40 -9.22
CA GLY A 79 23.65 -23.70 -10.48
C GLY A 79 24.27 -22.31 -10.29
N ARG A 80 25.56 -22.18 -10.61
CA ARG A 80 26.14 -20.87 -10.93
C ARG A 80 25.43 -20.39 -12.21
N GLY A 81 24.65 -19.32 -12.11
CA GLY A 81 24.10 -18.64 -13.30
C GLY A 81 22.62 -18.26 -13.21
N ALA A 82 22.20 -17.59 -12.14
CA ALA A 82 21.00 -16.73 -12.13
C ALA A 82 21.10 -15.68 -11.01
N ALA A 83 22.32 -15.24 -10.69
CA ALA A 83 22.51 -14.01 -9.95
C ALA A 83 22.18 -12.85 -10.92
N ASP A 84 21.49 -11.83 -10.41
CA ASP A 84 21.22 -10.53 -11.05
C ASP A 84 20.01 -10.41 -12.00
N ALA A 85 18.84 -10.88 -11.57
CA ALA A 85 17.57 -10.35 -12.11
C ALA A 85 16.54 -9.92 -11.05
N GLN A 86 16.93 -9.74 -9.78
CA GLN A 86 16.09 -9.06 -8.80
C GLN A 86 16.15 -7.53 -9.00
N GLY A 87 15.47 -7.06 -10.05
CA GLY A 87 15.12 -5.66 -10.17
C GLY A 87 14.23 -5.26 -9.00
N GLY A 88 14.63 -4.23 -8.25
CA GLY A 88 13.84 -3.68 -7.14
C GLY A 88 12.38 -3.41 -7.54
N VAL A 89 11.50 -3.22 -6.57
CA VAL A 89 10.06 -3.01 -6.82
C VAL A 89 9.79 -1.88 -7.84
N GLY A 90 10.71 -0.94 -8.02
CA GLY A 90 10.65 0.05 -9.10
C GLY A 90 10.92 -0.48 -10.51
N MET A 91 11.79 -1.48 -10.70
CA MET A 91 12.24 -1.91 -12.03
C MET A 91 11.13 -2.56 -12.85
N HIS A 92 10.31 -3.43 -12.25
CA HIS A 92 9.19 -4.06 -12.97
C HIS A 92 8.07 -3.06 -13.32
N VAL A 93 7.82 -2.06 -12.46
CA VAL A 93 6.87 -0.98 -12.74
C VAL A 93 7.38 -0.10 -13.87
N VAL A 94 8.67 0.26 -13.85
CA VAL A 94 9.31 1.06 -14.90
C VAL A 94 9.31 0.32 -16.24
N ILE A 95 9.67 -0.98 -16.25
CA ILE A 95 9.62 -1.82 -17.46
C ILE A 95 8.18 -1.95 -17.96
N GLY A 96 7.21 -2.17 -17.08
CA GLY A 96 5.80 -2.26 -17.46
C GLY A 96 5.26 -0.95 -18.04
N LEU A 97 5.61 0.20 -17.44
CA LEU A 97 5.24 1.52 -17.94
C LEU A 97 5.91 1.81 -19.29
N LEU A 98 7.20 1.51 -19.43
CA LEU A 98 7.93 1.64 -20.70
C LEU A 98 7.33 0.74 -21.79
N GLY A 99 6.98 -0.50 -21.44
CA GLY A 99 6.30 -1.43 -22.34
C GLY A 99 4.95 -0.91 -22.80
N LEU A 100 4.13 -0.39 -21.87
CA LEU A 100 2.84 0.24 -22.20
C LEU A 100 3.02 1.43 -23.15
N VAL A 101 3.97 2.31 -22.85
CA VAL A 101 4.28 3.48 -23.70
C VAL A 101 4.81 3.03 -25.06
N ALA A 102 5.67 2.01 -25.11
CA ALA A 102 6.24 1.48 -26.35
C ALA A 102 5.16 0.83 -27.23
N VAL A 103 4.22 0.08 -26.64
CA VAL A 103 3.08 -0.49 -27.37
C VAL A 103 2.18 0.61 -27.90
N LEU A 104 1.84 1.62 -27.08
CA LEU A 104 1.05 2.76 -27.52
C LEU A 104 1.75 3.54 -28.65
N ALA A 105 3.05 3.80 -28.52
CA ALA A 105 3.84 4.45 -29.57
C ALA A 105 3.91 3.61 -30.85
N ALA A 106 4.14 2.30 -30.72
CA ALA A 106 4.16 1.37 -31.84
C ALA A 106 2.81 1.38 -32.58
N THR A 107 1.69 1.30 -31.85
CA THR A 107 0.35 1.36 -32.45
C THR A 107 0.12 2.64 -33.25
N VAL A 108 0.58 3.79 -32.74
CA VAL A 108 0.51 5.08 -33.44
C VAL A 108 1.40 5.11 -34.69
N THR A 109 2.60 4.52 -34.63
CA THR A 109 3.51 4.48 -35.79
C THR A 109 3.09 3.48 -36.87
N THR A 110 2.41 2.39 -36.52
CA THR A 110 1.95 1.36 -37.46
C THR A 110 0.72 1.77 -38.26
N GLU A 111 -0.10 2.72 -37.77
CA GLU A 111 -1.28 3.23 -38.50
C GLU A 111 -0.94 4.15 -39.70
N GLY A 112 0.34 4.30 -40.06
CA GLY A 112 0.71 4.41 -41.48
C GLY A 112 0.26 5.66 -42.26
N SER A 113 0.10 6.82 -41.63
CA SER A 113 0.06 8.09 -42.38
C SER A 113 0.97 9.14 -41.75
N HIS A 114 2.04 9.50 -42.47
CA HIS A 114 3.13 10.40 -42.05
C HIS A 114 2.71 11.86 -41.74
N THR A 115 1.42 12.15 -41.63
CA THR A 115 0.88 13.51 -41.43
C THR A 115 -0.16 13.59 -40.30
N PHE A 116 -0.52 12.49 -39.63
CA PHE A 116 -1.53 12.55 -38.58
C PHE A 116 -0.94 12.99 -37.23
N THR A 117 -0.72 14.31 -37.07
CA THR A 117 -0.43 14.94 -35.77
C THR A 117 -1.65 14.98 -34.84
N GLY A 118 -2.77 14.35 -35.22
CA GLY A 118 -4.06 14.44 -34.56
C GLY A 118 -4.09 13.87 -33.14
N PHE A 119 -3.21 12.92 -32.81
CA PHE A 119 -3.10 12.40 -31.45
C PHE A 119 -2.64 13.49 -30.47
N LEU A 120 -1.63 14.30 -30.81
CA LEU A 120 -1.13 15.39 -29.94
C LEU A 120 -2.04 16.63 -30.00
N HIS A 121 -3.30 16.47 -29.60
CA HIS A 121 -4.26 17.55 -29.48
C HIS A 121 -3.95 18.38 -28.23
N ARG A 122 -3.28 19.54 -28.40
CA ARG A 122 -2.84 20.42 -27.30
C ARG A 122 -3.95 20.72 -26.27
N PRO A 123 -5.20 21.05 -26.66
CA PRO A 123 -6.30 21.24 -25.70
C PRO A 123 -6.61 20.03 -24.82
N ALA A 124 -6.57 18.82 -25.39
CA ALA A 124 -6.87 17.59 -24.64
C ALA A 124 -5.78 17.32 -23.59
N LEU A 125 -4.52 17.50 -23.99
CA LEU A 125 -3.36 17.34 -23.12
C LEU A 125 -3.32 18.37 -22.00
N LEU A 126 -3.59 19.65 -22.31
CA LEU A 126 -3.67 20.70 -21.29
C LEU A 126 -4.76 20.40 -20.26
N LEU A 127 -5.94 19.99 -20.71
CA LEU A 127 -7.04 19.64 -19.80
C LEU A 127 -6.65 18.47 -18.90
N LEU A 128 -6.07 17.40 -19.44
CA LEU A 128 -5.81 16.19 -18.66
C LEU A 128 -4.50 16.20 -17.86
N MET A 129 -3.49 16.98 -18.26
CA MET A 129 -2.30 17.18 -17.44
C MET A 129 -2.56 18.18 -16.31
N LEU A 130 -3.36 19.23 -16.56
CA LEU A 130 -3.55 20.31 -15.60
C LEU A 130 -4.74 20.06 -14.66
N ALA A 131 -5.86 19.55 -15.16
CA ALA A 131 -7.05 19.43 -14.33
C ALA A 131 -6.92 18.44 -13.17
N PRO A 132 -6.35 17.22 -13.32
CA PRO A 132 -6.26 16.29 -12.19
C PRO A 132 -5.40 16.82 -11.02
N PRO A 133 -4.21 17.43 -11.24
CA PRO A 133 -3.48 18.10 -10.17
C PRO A 133 -4.24 19.26 -9.52
N PHE A 134 -4.96 20.07 -10.30
CA PHE A 134 -5.76 21.18 -9.77
C PHE A 134 -6.97 20.70 -8.98
N VAL A 135 -7.64 19.63 -9.42
CA VAL A 135 -8.70 18.99 -8.63
C VAL A 135 -8.11 18.39 -7.36
N ALA A 136 -6.92 17.79 -7.41
CA ALA A 136 -6.26 17.30 -6.20
C ALA A 136 -5.94 18.43 -5.21
N LEU A 137 -5.59 19.64 -5.66
CA LEU A 137 -5.39 20.81 -4.79
C LEU A 137 -6.66 21.26 -4.05
N THR A 138 -7.86 20.89 -4.54
CA THR A 138 -9.11 21.16 -3.81
C THR A 138 -9.29 20.25 -2.60
N SER A 139 -8.65 19.07 -2.62
CA SER A 139 -8.81 18.03 -1.60
C SER A 139 -7.58 17.88 -0.69
N TYR A 140 -6.39 18.22 -1.20
CA TYR A 140 -5.11 18.03 -0.54
C TYR A 140 -4.30 19.32 -0.51
N ARG A 141 -3.47 19.48 0.52
CA ARG A 141 -2.58 20.62 0.66
C ARG A 141 -1.45 20.55 -0.38
N PRO A 142 -0.94 21.68 -0.91
CA PRO A 142 0.12 21.68 -1.92
C PRO A 142 1.42 21.03 -1.42
N GLU A 143 1.70 21.11 -0.11
CA GLU A 143 2.85 20.45 0.51
C GLU A 143 2.74 18.92 0.40
N GLU A 144 1.54 18.36 0.58
CA GLU A 144 1.29 16.92 0.52
C GLU A 144 1.47 16.38 -0.92
N LEU A 145 1.06 17.15 -1.93
CA LEU A 145 1.28 16.82 -3.34
C LEU A 145 2.77 16.77 -3.67
N TRP A 146 3.54 17.74 -3.18
CA TRP A 146 4.99 17.78 -3.39
C TRP A 146 5.72 16.64 -2.66
N GLU A 147 5.30 16.35 -1.41
CA GLU A 147 5.81 15.21 -0.65
C GLU A 147 5.50 13.88 -1.33
N THR A 148 4.29 13.73 -1.89
CA THR A 148 3.87 12.55 -2.66
C THR A 148 4.77 12.36 -3.88
N GLY A 149 5.03 13.43 -4.65
CA GLY A 149 5.94 13.38 -5.79
C GLY A 149 7.37 12.96 -5.40
N ARG A 150 7.89 13.49 -4.28
CA ARG A 150 9.18 13.07 -3.73
C ARG A 150 9.16 11.64 -3.19
N ALA A 151 8.07 11.19 -2.60
CA ALA A 151 7.90 9.83 -2.09
C ALA A 151 7.91 8.82 -3.24
N VAL A 152 7.21 9.11 -4.33
CA VAL A 152 7.25 8.33 -5.58
C VAL A 152 8.67 8.24 -6.11
N LEU A 153 9.38 9.37 -6.24
CA LEU A 153 10.75 9.36 -6.75
C LEU A 153 11.70 8.55 -5.86
N ARG A 154 11.54 8.64 -4.53
CA ARG A 154 12.29 7.82 -3.57
C ARG A 154 11.95 6.33 -3.72
N ALA A 155 10.68 5.97 -3.89
CA ALA A 155 10.25 4.59 -4.09
C ALA A 155 10.77 4.00 -5.42
N ILE A 156 10.90 4.81 -6.48
CA ILE A 156 11.52 4.38 -7.75
C ILE A 156 13.03 4.15 -7.57
N ARG A 157 13.72 5.03 -6.84
CA ARG A 157 15.18 4.99 -6.70
C ARG A 157 15.69 4.01 -5.65
N ARG A 158 14.91 3.67 -4.62
CA ARG A 158 15.34 2.76 -3.55
C ARG A 158 15.08 1.30 -3.90
N ALA A 159 16.15 0.52 -4.02
CA ALA A 159 16.07 -0.93 -4.03
C ALA A 159 15.89 -1.47 -2.60
N PRO A 160 14.82 -2.25 -2.31
CA PRO A 160 14.53 -2.77 -0.96
C PRO A 160 15.67 -3.60 -0.36
N SER A 161 16.28 -4.45 -1.20
CA SER A 161 17.35 -5.37 -0.79
C SER A 161 18.63 -4.62 -0.36
N ARG A 162 19.02 -3.58 -1.09
CA ARG A 162 20.18 -2.75 -0.75
C ARG A 162 19.94 -1.93 0.52
N ALA A 163 18.74 -1.35 0.66
CA ALA A 163 18.38 -0.56 1.83
C ALA A 163 18.45 -1.38 3.13
N ARG A 164 17.97 -2.64 3.09
CA ARG A 164 17.97 -3.52 4.25
C ARG A 164 19.36 -4.04 4.60
N ALA A 165 20.19 -4.34 3.62
CA ALA A 165 21.60 -4.70 3.85
C ALA A 165 22.38 -3.54 4.49
N ALA A 166 22.20 -2.32 3.97
CA ALA A 166 22.80 -1.11 4.54
C ALA A 166 22.33 -0.87 5.98
N LEU A 167 21.02 -1.05 6.25
CA LEU A 167 20.46 -0.90 7.59
C LEU A 167 21.05 -1.90 8.59
N TYR A 168 21.28 -3.15 8.17
CA TYR A 168 21.96 -4.15 9.00
C TYR A 168 23.42 -3.77 9.27
N GLU A 169 24.14 -3.30 8.24
CA GLU A 169 25.53 -2.86 8.37
C GLU A 169 25.65 -1.69 9.35
N ASP A 170 24.83 -0.66 9.20
CA ASP A 170 24.78 0.51 10.09
C ASP A 170 24.48 0.12 11.54
N LEU A 171 23.48 -0.74 11.73
CA LEU A 171 23.10 -1.23 13.05
C LEU A 171 24.20 -2.07 13.70
N SER A 172 24.89 -2.90 12.92
CA SER A 172 26.01 -3.72 13.42
C SER A 172 27.21 -2.87 13.83
N ARG A 173 27.54 -1.83 13.05
CA ARG A 173 28.58 -0.85 13.37
C ARG A 173 28.22 -0.05 14.62
N PHE A 174 26.98 0.43 14.70
CA PHE A 174 26.47 1.11 15.88
C PHE A 174 26.57 0.25 17.14
N ALA A 175 26.14 -1.01 17.06
CA ALA A 175 26.22 -1.96 18.18
C ALA A 175 27.66 -2.22 18.63
N ALA A 176 28.61 -2.31 17.68
CA ALA A 176 30.03 -2.50 17.98
C ALA A 176 30.62 -1.29 18.70
N GLU A 177 30.38 -0.06 18.22
CA GLU A 177 30.92 1.15 18.84
C GLU A 177 30.26 1.47 20.19
N HIS A 178 28.96 1.19 20.32
CA HIS A 178 28.27 1.31 21.60
C HIS A 178 28.88 0.38 22.66
N ARG A 179 29.18 -0.88 22.30
CA ARG A 179 29.83 -1.86 23.20
C ARG A 179 31.28 -1.52 23.54
N ARG A 180 32.00 -0.84 22.64
CA ARG A 180 33.36 -0.34 22.87
C ARG A 180 33.41 0.86 23.82
N GLY A 181 32.26 1.35 24.28
CA GLY A 181 32.17 2.52 25.15
C GLY A 181 32.45 3.83 24.42
N ARG A 182 32.22 3.88 23.09
CA ARG A 182 32.45 5.06 22.25
C ARG A 182 31.12 5.67 21.78
N PRO A 183 30.38 6.36 22.66
CA PRO A 183 29.05 6.87 22.36
C PRO A 183 29.05 7.90 21.23
N ALA A 184 30.13 8.70 21.11
CA ALA A 184 30.27 9.69 20.04
C ALA A 184 30.40 9.05 18.65
N GLU A 185 31.21 7.98 18.53
CA GLU A 185 31.36 7.23 17.28
C GLU A 185 30.07 6.49 16.90
N ALA A 186 29.37 5.93 17.90
CA ALA A 186 28.06 5.32 17.68
C ALA A 186 27.02 6.34 17.16
N LEU A 187 26.96 7.54 17.74
CA LEU A 187 26.07 8.60 17.26
C LEU A 187 26.42 9.07 15.84
N ALA A 188 27.71 9.15 15.51
CA ALA A 188 28.15 9.50 14.15
C ALA A 188 27.66 8.49 13.11
N VAL A 189 27.71 7.18 13.43
CA VAL A 189 27.14 6.13 12.56
C VAL A 189 25.64 6.35 12.37
N ALA A 190 24.90 6.64 13.45
CA ALA A 190 23.45 6.89 13.37
C ALA A 190 23.08 8.12 12.55
N GLU A 191 23.87 9.20 12.63
CA GLU A 191 23.66 10.42 11.86
C GLU A 191 23.95 10.25 10.37
N SER A 192 24.94 9.40 10.05
CA SER A 192 25.31 9.07 8.66
C SER A 192 24.35 8.12 7.96
N SER A 193 23.50 7.41 8.72
CA SER A 193 22.57 6.44 8.17
C SER A 193 21.44 7.10 7.38
N GLU A 194 21.05 6.45 6.29
CA GLU A 194 19.95 6.91 5.44
C GLU A 194 18.55 6.74 6.07
N HIS A 195 18.42 5.90 7.09
CA HIS A 195 17.11 5.52 7.62
C HIS A 195 16.64 6.50 8.70
N PRO A 196 15.52 7.23 8.50
CA PRO A 196 15.09 8.29 9.40
C PRO A 196 14.77 7.79 10.82
N LEU A 197 14.21 6.58 10.95
CA LEU A 197 13.94 5.99 12.27
C LEU A 197 15.23 5.63 13.02
N PHE A 198 16.29 5.22 12.31
CA PHE A 198 17.54 4.87 12.97
C PHE A 198 18.17 6.10 13.62
N ARG A 199 18.24 7.20 12.86
CA ARG A 199 18.74 8.50 13.32
C ARG A 199 17.99 9.04 14.54
N GLN A 200 16.69 8.77 14.64
CA GLN A 200 15.87 9.19 15.77
C GLN A 200 16.02 8.28 17.00
N LEU A 201 16.14 6.97 16.82
CA LEU A 201 16.07 5.99 17.91
C LEU A 201 17.45 5.60 18.47
N ALA A 202 18.50 5.60 17.65
CA ALA A 202 19.85 5.26 18.08
C ALA A 202 20.38 6.16 19.23
N PRO A 203 20.11 7.48 19.27
CA PRO A 203 20.47 8.31 20.42
C PRO A 203 19.80 7.90 21.74
N LEU A 204 18.62 7.26 21.69
CA LEU A 204 17.91 6.79 22.89
C LEU A 204 18.63 5.59 23.53
N VAL A 205 19.23 4.73 22.72
CA VAL A 205 20.06 3.60 23.19
C VAL A 205 21.31 4.13 23.89
N VAL A 206 21.99 5.13 23.30
CA VAL A 206 23.19 5.76 23.91
C VAL A 206 22.86 6.42 25.25
N ARG A 207 21.68 7.04 25.36
CA ARG A 207 21.18 7.64 26.60
C ARG A 207 20.63 6.62 27.62
N GLN A 208 20.73 5.32 27.34
CA GLN A 208 20.31 4.23 28.23
C GLN A 208 18.82 4.27 28.59
N TYR A 209 17.96 4.60 27.63
CA TYR A 209 16.51 4.48 27.82
C TYR A 209 16.10 3.01 27.95
N ALA A 210 15.06 2.74 28.75
CA ALA A 210 14.51 1.39 28.87
C ALA A 210 13.96 0.88 27.52
N ALA A 211 14.08 -0.42 27.27
CA ALA A 211 13.61 -1.05 26.04
C ALA A 211 12.14 -0.73 25.73
N GLY A 212 11.26 -0.74 26.74
CA GLY A 212 9.84 -0.38 26.57
C GLY A 212 9.60 1.06 26.13
N GLU A 213 10.42 2.02 26.57
CA GLU A 213 10.35 3.42 26.13
C GLU A 213 10.85 3.60 24.69
N ILE A 214 11.90 2.86 24.32
CA ILE A 214 12.41 2.80 22.94
C ILE A 214 11.34 2.21 22.02
N GLU A 215 10.70 1.10 22.42
CA GLU A 215 9.62 0.48 21.65
C GLU A 215 8.40 1.39 21.49
N ARG A 216 7.98 2.11 22.56
CA ARG A 216 6.91 3.11 22.48
C ARG A 216 7.26 4.24 21.51
N THR A 217 8.46 4.80 21.63
CA THR A 217 8.92 5.91 20.78
C THR A 217 9.06 5.47 19.33
N ALA A 218 9.61 4.28 19.11
CA ALA A 218 9.76 3.67 17.79
C ALA A 218 8.41 3.36 17.15
N GLY A 219 7.45 2.84 17.93
CA GLY A 219 6.08 2.62 17.47
C GLY A 219 5.41 3.92 17.01
N ALA A 220 5.56 5.00 17.78
CA ALA A 220 5.04 6.31 17.39
C ALA A 220 5.71 6.85 16.12
N ALA A 221 7.05 6.78 16.03
CA ALA A 221 7.79 7.24 14.87
C ALA A 221 7.48 6.41 13.60
N ALA A 222 7.37 5.08 13.73
CA ALA A 222 6.98 4.18 12.66
C ALA A 222 5.55 4.43 12.16
N TYR A 223 4.63 4.75 13.08
CA TYR A 223 3.27 5.16 12.73
C TYR A 223 3.25 6.49 11.94
N CYS A 224 4.03 7.49 12.36
CA CYS A 224 4.18 8.75 11.62
C CYS A 224 4.74 8.52 10.20
N LEU A 225 5.74 7.66 10.06
CA LEU A 225 6.30 7.31 8.75
C LEU A 225 5.27 6.59 7.86
N SER A 226 4.58 5.59 8.42
CA SER A 226 3.59 4.81 7.69
C SER A 226 2.37 5.64 7.29
N SER A 227 1.91 6.54 8.16
CA SER A 227 0.78 7.44 7.87
C SER A 227 1.12 8.46 6.79
N SER A 228 2.35 8.98 6.74
CA SER A 228 2.81 9.85 5.64
C SER A 228 2.82 9.13 4.28
N LEU A 229 3.32 7.89 4.24
CA LEU A 229 3.30 7.08 3.02
C LEU A 229 1.87 6.67 2.62
N LYS A 230 1.01 6.35 3.60
CA LYS A 230 -0.41 6.07 3.37
C LYS A 230 -1.13 7.27 2.75
N ARG A 231 -0.87 8.48 3.26
CA ARG A 231 -1.41 9.71 2.68
C ARG A 231 -0.95 9.90 1.23
N SER A 232 0.31 9.59 0.93
CA SER A 232 0.85 9.64 -0.44
C SER A 232 0.16 8.63 -1.38
N GLU A 233 -0.12 7.42 -0.89
CA GLU A 233 -0.90 6.39 -1.61
C GLU A 233 -2.34 6.87 -1.89
N ASP A 234 -2.98 7.49 -0.90
CA ASP A 234 -4.35 7.98 -1.02
C ASP A 234 -4.46 9.12 -2.05
N VAL A 235 -3.49 10.03 -2.09
CA VAL A 235 -3.40 11.10 -3.10
C VAL A 235 -3.32 10.53 -4.51
N LEU A 236 -2.44 9.54 -4.74
CA LEU A 236 -2.28 8.90 -6.06
C LEU A 236 -3.53 8.11 -6.47
N THR A 237 -4.15 7.43 -5.52
CA THR A 237 -5.42 6.70 -5.75
C THR A 237 -6.55 7.66 -6.10
N SER A 238 -6.60 8.82 -5.44
CA SER A 238 -7.56 9.88 -5.75
C SER A 238 -7.33 10.44 -7.16
N LEU A 239 -6.08 10.73 -7.54
CA LEU A 239 -5.72 11.16 -8.89
C LEU A 239 -6.11 10.11 -9.95
N ALA A 240 -5.92 8.81 -9.67
CA ALA A 240 -6.33 7.74 -10.56
C ALA A 240 -7.86 7.69 -10.77
N ARG A 241 -8.66 8.08 -9.77
CA ARG A 241 -10.12 8.17 -9.88
C ARG A 241 -10.60 9.44 -10.59
N VAL A 242 -9.88 10.55 -10.41
CA VAL A 242 -10.22 11.85 -10.99
C VAL A 242 -9.86 11.92 -12.48
N ALA A 243 -8.78 11.28 -12.91
CA ALA A 243 -8.31 11.36 -14.30
C ALA A 243 -9.34 10.90 -15.36
N PRO A 244 -10.07 9.77 -15.21
CA PRO A 244 -11.10 9.36 -16.15
C PRO A 244 -12.33 10.27 -16.12
N ALA A 245 -12.68 10.78 -14.93
CA ALA A 245 -13.78 11.73 -14.78
C ALA A 245 -13.50 13.04 -15.53
N MET A 246 -12.26 13.54 -15.49
CA MET A 246 -11.84 14.68 -16.30
C MET A 246 -11.85 14.36 -17.80
N GLY A 247 -11.54 13.12 -18.19
CA GLY A 247 -11.71 12.64 -19.56
C GLY A 247 -13.16 12.74 -20.05
N LEU A 248 -14.13 12.38 -19.19
CA LEU A 248 -15.57 12.56 -19.42
C LEU A 248 -15.99 14.04 -19.53
N VAL A 249 -15.37 14.94 -18.77
CA VAL A 249 -15.55 16.39 -18.95
C VAL A 249 -15.02 16.83 -20.32
N GLY A 250 -13.87 16.30 -20.75
CA GLY A 250 -13.32 16.56 -22.08
C GLY A 250 -14.24 16.09 -23.22
N THR A 251 -14.93 14.96 -23.06
CA THR A 251 -15.89 14.49 -24.07
C THR A 251 -17.09 15.40 -24.19
N THR A 252 -17.62 15.89 -23.05
CA THR A 252 -18.74 16.83 -23.07
C THR A 252 -18.33 18.16 -23.70
N LEU A 253 -17.12 18.66 -23.43
CA LEU A 253 -16.59 19.84 -24.11
C LEU A 253 -16.42 19.64 -25.63
N GLY A 254 -15.95 18.47 -26.07
CA GLY A 254 -15.84 18.13 -27.48
C GLY A 254 -17.20 18.04 -28.19
N LEU A 255 -18.21 17.47 -27.52
CA LEU A 255 -19.59 17.44 -28.03
C LEU A 255 -20.22 18.85 -28.10
N ILE A 256 -20.00 19.70 -27.09
CA ILE A 256 -20.45 21.10 -27.12
C ILE A 256 -19.80 21.84 -28.29
N GLY A 257 -18.50 21.62 -28.53
CA GLY A 257 -17.78 22.19 -29.68
C GLY A 257 -18.34 21.72 -31.03
N LEU A 258 -18.68 20.43 -31.13
CA LEU A 258 -19.30 19.86 -32.33
C LEU A 258 -20.68 20.48 -32.61
N LEU A 259 -21.51 20.64 -31.58
CA LEU A 259 -22.87 21.18 -31.72
C LEU A 259 -22.90 22.69 -31.99
N ARG A 260 -21.80 23.41 -31.73
CA ARG A 260 -21.72 24.86 -31.90
C ARG A 260 -21.77 25.29 -33.37
N ASP A 261 -21.10 24.56 -34.26
CA ASP A 261 -20.95 24.92 -35.67
C ASP A 261 -21.26 23.72 -36.60
N LEU A 262 -22.50 23.25 -36.54
CA LEU A 262 -22.98 22.10 -37.34
C LEU A 262 -22.98 22.35 -38.86
N SER A 263 -22.86 23.60 -39.31
CA SER A 263 -22.86 23.98 -40.72
C SER A 263 -21.51 23.77 -41.42
N ASN A 264 -20.40 23.66 -40.67
CA ASN A 264 -19.04 23.58 -41.21
C ASN A 264 -18.39 22.22 -40.93
N PHE A 265 -18.49 21.28 -41.88
CA PHE A 265 -17.91 19.93 -41.76
C PHE A 265 -16.40 19.90 -41.50
N THR A 266 -15.66 20.94 -41.91
CA THR A 266 -14.21 21.05 -41.66
C THR A 266 -13.86 21.18 -40.17
N GLN A 267 -14.77 21.74 -39.36
CA GLN A 267 -14.59 21.90 -37.90
C GLN A 267 -15.10 20.70 -37.08
N LEU A 268 -15.77 19.74 -37.74
CA LEU A 268 -16.30 18.53 -37.09
C LEU A 268 -15.17 17.61 -36.61
N GLY A 269 -14.14 17.43 -37.45
CA GLY A 269 -12.99 16.56 -37.16
C GLY A 269 -12.24 16.91 -35.88
N PRO A 270 -11.80 18.18 -35.68
CA PRO A 270 -11.11 18.61 -34.47
C PRO A 270 -11.93 18.42 -33.18
N SER A 271 -13.23 18.74 -33.21
CA SER A 271 -14.11 18.61 -32.03
C SER A 271 -14.34 17.16 -31.64
N MET A 272 -14.49 16.28 -32.63
CA MET A 272 -14.61 14.83 -32.42
C MET A 272 -13.28 14.23 -31.90
N ALA A 273 -12.15 14.65 -32.46
CA ALA A 273 -10.83 14.22 -32.00
C ALA A 273 -10.58 14.62 -30.54
N LEU A 274 -10.93 15.86 -30.15
CA LEU A 274 -10.86 16.30 -28.75
C LEU A 274 -11.63 15.35 -27.82
N ALA A 275 -12.87 14.99 -28.19
CA ALA A 275 -13.69 14.12 -27.35
C ALA A 275 -13.08 12.73 -27.18
N LEU A 276 -12.67 12.06 -28.26
CA LEU A 276 -12.12 10.70 -28.21
C LEU A 276 -10.74 10.64 -27.54
N LEU A 277 -9.90 11.66 -27.75
CA LEU A 277 -8.57 11.72 -27.14
C LEU A 277 -8.65 12.00 -25.64
N CYS A 278 -9.62 12.80 -25.17
CA CYS A 278 -9.78 13.04 -23.73
C CYS A 278 -10.13 11.75 -22.96
N THR A 279 -10.98 10.87 -23.52
CA THR A 279 -11.27 9.57 -22.90
C THR A 279 -10.07 8.64 -22.93
N LEU A 280 -9.38 8.54 -24.06
CA LEU A 280 -8.18 7.73 -24.19
C LEU A 280 -7.11 8.16 -23.18
N TYR A 281 -6.78 9.46 -23.16
CA TYR A 281 -5.77 10.01 -22.26
C TYR A 281 -6.17 9.91 -20.79
N GLY A 282 -7.46 10.01 -20.47
CA GLY A 282 -7.96 9.87 -19.10
C GLY A 282 -7.74 8.45 -18.58
N LEU A 283 -8.06 7.45 -19.41
CA LEU A 283 -7.86 6.04 -19.08
C LEU A 283 -6.38 5.67 -18.99
N VAL A 284 -5.55 6.16 -19.91
CA VAL A 284 -4.10 5.91 -19.90
C VAL A 284 -3.45 6.54 -18.68
N LEU A 285 -3.80 7.78 -18.32
CA LEU A 285 -3.27 8.42 -17.11
C LEU A 285 -3.72 7.71 -15.83
N ALA A 286 -4.99 7.32 -15.74
CA ALA A 286 -5.52 6.62 -14.58
C ALA A 286 -4.88 5.25 -14.36
N ASN A 287 -4.96 4.39 -15.37
CA ASN A 287 -4.60 2.97 -15.24
C ASN A 287 -3.14 2.71 -15.60
N GLY A 288 -2.58 3.49 -16.52
CA GLY A 288 -1.20 3.36 -16.97
C GLY A 288 -0.21 4.08 -16.06
N LEU A 289 -0.59 5.20 -15.43
CA LEU A 289 0.33 6.02 -14.62
C LEU A 289 -0.04 6.07 -13.13
N TYR A 290 -1.18 6.66 -12.76
CA TYR A 290 -1.49 6.92 -11.36
C TYR A 290 -1.72 5.65 -10.52
N GLN A 291 -2.45 4.67 -11.05
CA GLN A 291 -2.74 3.42 -10.35
C GLN A 291 -1.48 2.57 -10.06
N PRO A 292 -0.57 2.31 -11.02
CA PRO A 292 0.66 1.58 -10.72
C PRO A 292 1.59 2.36 -9.78
N LEU A 293 1.65 3.68 -9.87
CA LEU A 293 2.39 4.51 -8.92
C LEU A 293 1.83 4.39 -7.49
N ALA A 294 0.50 4.40 -7.32
CA ALA A 294 -0.14 4.18 -6.03
C ALA A 294 0.24 2.81 -5.43
N ARG A 295 0.16 1.75 -6.24
CA ARG A 295 0.56 0.40 -5.82
C ARG A 295 2.03 0.31 -5.43
N MET A 296 2.91 1.01 -6.16
CA MET A 296 4.34 1.04 -5.86
C MET A 296 4.62 1.73 -4.51
N VAL A 297 3.98 2.87 -4.24
CA VAL A 297 4.09 3.56 -2.95
C VAL A 297 3.54 2.70 -1.81
N HIS A 298 2.42 2.01 -2.04
CA HIS A 298 1.87 1.06 -1.07
C HIS A 298 2.85 -0.06 -0.74
N ALA A 299 3.43 -0.71 -1.76
CA ALA A 299 4.44 -1.74 -1.57
C ALA A 299 5.66 -1.22 -0.81
N HIS A 300 6.12 0.00 -1.12
CA HIS A 300 7.20 0.64 -0.39
C HIS A 300 6.84 0.91 1.09
N SER A 301 5.60 1.34 1.36
CA SER A 301 5.12 1.53 2.73
C SER A 301 5.13 0.25 3.55
N LEU A 302 4.80 -0.89 2.95
CA LEU A 302 4.86 -2.20 3.60
C LEU A 302 6.30 -2.57 3.96
N THR A 303 7.23 -2.43 3.01
CA THR A 303 8.66 -2.67 3.28
C THR A 303 9.20 -1.76 4.39
N CYS A 304 8.89 -0.46 4.36
CA CYS A 304 9.31 0.46 5.41
C CYS A 304 8.71 0.11 6.78
N ALA A 305 7.47 -0.38 6.83
CA ALA A 305 6.87 -0.82 8.09
C ALA A 305 7.52 -2.09 8.64
N GLU A 306 7.92 -3.02 7.76
CA GLU A 306 8.69 -4.20 8.15
C GLU A 306 10.09 -3.81 8.68
N ASP A 307 10.81 -2.96 7.96
CA ASP A 307 12.13 -2.46 8.36
C ASP A 307 12.07 -1.71 9.70
N ALA A 308 11.03 -0.90 9.91
CA ALA A 308 10.78 -0.22 11.17
C ALA A 308 10.60 -1.20 12.34
N ARG A 309 9.86 -2.29 12.16
CA ARG A 309 9.68 -3.32 13.19
C ARG A 309 10.97 -4.03 13.54
N LEU A 310 11.76 -4.40 12.52
CA LEU A 310 13.06 -5.06 12.71
C LEU A 310 14.04 -4.15 13.45
N LEU A 311 14.11 -2.89 13.04
CA LEU A 311 14.95 -1.88 13.67
C LEU A 311 14.54 -1.63 15.12
N THR A 312 13.24 -1.51 15.38
CA THR A 312 12.71 -1.35 16.74
C THR A 312 13.14 -2.52 17.63
N ARG A 313 12.93 -3.75 17.14
CA ARG A 313 13.29 -4.94 17.90
C ARG A 313 14.80 -5.04 18.13
N ALA A 314 15.60 -4.73 17.12
CA ALA A 314 17.04 -4.78 17.24
C ALA A 314 17.58 -3.74 18.24
N LEU A 315 17.10 -2.50 18.19
CA LEU A 315 17.50 -1.46 19.15
C LEU A 315 17.06 -1.79 20.58
N ALA A 316 15.87 -2.39 20.76
CA ALA A 316 15.43 -2.88 22.05
C ALA A 316 16.37 -3.98 22.61
N LEU A 317 16.76 -4.95 21.77
CA LEU A 317 17.71 -6.00 22.17
C LEU A 317 19.10 -5.42 22.53
N LEU A 318 19.54 -4.39 21.81
CA LEU A 318 20.80 -3.70 22.12
C LEU A 318 20.73 -2.95 23.45
N ALA A 319 19.60 -2.28 23.75
CA ALA A 319 19.37 -1.62 25.03
C ALA A 319 19.31 -2.62 26.21
N GLU A 320 18.80 -3.83 25.97
CA GLU A 320 18.84 -4.94 26.95
C GLU A 320 20.23 -5.58 27.12
N GLY A 321 21.23 -5.18 26.33
CA GLY A 321 22.60 -5.73 26.40
C GLY A 321 22.78 -7.11 25.76
N LYS A 322 21.77 -7.62 25.05
CA LYS A 322 21.82 -8.93 24.39
C LYS A 322 22.89 -8.99 23.28
N PRO A 323 23.46 -10.18 23.01
CA PRO A 323 24.53 -10.33 22.01
C PRO A 323 24.07 -9.93 20.61
N VAL A 324 24.98 -9.32 19.83
CA VAL A 324 24.72 -8.89 18.44
C VAL A 324 24.36 -10.07 17.53
N ALA A 325 24.69 -11.30 17.92
CA ALA A 325 24.24 -12.52 17.25
C ALA A 325 22.71 -12.65 17.23
N ASP A 326 22.00 -12.23 18.29
CA ASP A 326 20.54 -12.28 18.34
C ASP A 326 19.91 -11.27 17.37
N VAL A 327 20.57 -10.13 17.17
CA VAL A 327 20.20 -9.15 16.16
C VAL A 327 20.36 -9.76 14.77
N ARG A 328 21.50 -10.39 14.47
CA ARG A 328 21.73 -11.09 13.19
C ARG A 328 20.68 -12.17 12.92
N ASN A 329 20.38 -13.00 13.90
CA ASN A 329 19.37 -14.06 13.78
C ASN A 329 17.98 -13.50 13.43
N LEU A 330 17.63 -12.30 13.92
CA LEU A 330 16.38 -11.62 13.58
C LEU A 330 16.32 -11.22 12.10
N PHE A 331 17.42 -10.68 11.56
CA PHE A 331 17.52 -10.30 10.15
C PHE A 331 17.55 -11.53 9.23
N GLU A 332 18.28 -12.59 9.61
CA GLU A 332 18.36 -13.86 8.89
C GLU A 332 17.03 -14.62 8.88
N ALA A 333 16.33 -14.71 10.02
CA ALA A 333 15.02 -15.34 10.10
C ALA A 333 13.99 -14.65 9.19
N THR A 334 14.05 -13.32 9.12
CA THR A 334 13.13 -12.56 8.27
C THR A 334 13.54 -12.61 6.79
N ALA A 335 14.84 -12.70 6.48
CA ALA A 335 15.33 -12.94 5.13
C ALA A 335 14.90 -14.32 4.61
N GLY A 336 15.00 -15.37 5.44
CA GLY A 336 14.53 -16.71 5.10
C GLY A 336 13.01 -16.79 4.89
N GLN A 337 12.22 -16.03 5.66
CA GLN A 337 10.77 -15.90 5.43
C GLN A 337 10.44 -15.17 4.12
N ALA A 338 11.22 -14.15 3.74
CA ALA A 338 11.04 -13.47 2.46
C ALA A 338 11.35 -14.42 1.27
N GLU A 339 12.37 -15.25 1.40
CA GLU A 339 12.78 -16.24 0.39
C GLU A 339 11.72 -17.35 0.22
N LEU A 340 11.18 -17.88 1.32
CA LEU A 340 10.06 -18.84 1.30
C LEU A 340 8.78 -18.27 0.69
N ARG A 341 8.51 -16.97 0.87
CA ARG A 341 7.34 -16.27 0.31
C ARG A 341 7.47 -16.08 -1.21
N ILE A 342 8.70 -15.96 -1.72
CA ILE A 342 9.00 -15.90 -3.15
C ILE A 342 8.82 -17.27 -3.80
N GLU A 343 9.29 -18.34 -3.16
CA GLU A 343 9.11 -19.72 -3.65
C GLU A 343 7.63 -20.14 -3.69
N THR A 344 6.82 -19.70 -2.73
CA THR A 344 5.37 -19.96 -2.72
C THR A 344 4.58 -19.01 -3.63
N GLY A 345 5.03 -17.77 -3.83
CA GLY A 345 4.41 -16.82 -4.76
C GLY A 345 4.72 -17.09 -6.25
N GLY A 346 5.84 -17.75 -6.55
CA GLY A 346 6.19 -18.20 -7.90
C GLY A 346 5.48 -19.48 -8.36
N ALA A 347 4.77 -20.17 -7.47
CA ALA A 347 4.05 -21.41 -7.77
C ALA A 347 2.56 -21.20 -8.13
N VAL A 348 2.07 -19.96 -8.13
CA VAL A 348 0.66 -19.61 -8.46
C VAL A 348 0.57 -18.59 -9.62
N GLY A 349 1.66 -18.38 -10.35
CA GLY A 349 1.70 -17.59 -11.58
C GLY A 349 1.56 -18.46 -12.82
#